data_AF-A0A7C5L124-F1
#
_entry.id   AF-A0A7C5L124-F1
#
_cell.length_a   1.000
_cell.length_b   1.000
_cell.length_c   1.000
_cell.angle_alpha   90.00
_cell.angle_beta   90.00
_cell.angle_gamma   90.00
#
_symmetry.space_group_name_H-M   'P 1'
#
loop_
_entity.id
_entity.type
_entity.pdbx_description
1 polymer ?
#
loop_
_entity_poly.entity_id
_entity_poly.type
_entity_poly.pdbx_seq_one_letter_code
_entity_poly.pdbx_strand_id
1 'polypeptide(L)'
;MFEHNTKKSDVLEKFRIKAHLRSYIKDPVIIDEKLLLAAVYKLKKLPYEDNDPTDTIAIKLVVDAYCLGYFRDEDLTEAGCHLIRYGKYHDHHQQRKDRAHHDNLLIERCLKIT
;
A
#
# COMPACT_ATOMS: atom_id res chain seq x y z
N MET A 1 -6.92 -0.62 -32.73
CA MET A 1 -5.72 0.00 -32.15
C MET A 1 -6.23 1.04 -31.16
N PHE A 2 -6.26 0.74 -29.86
CA PHE A 2 -6.85 1.66 -28.88
C PHE A 2 -5.86 2.79 -28.58
N GLU A 3 -6.22 3.99 -29.00
CA GLU A 3 -5.40 5.19 -28.85
C GLU A 3 -5.18 5.55 -27.37
N HIS A 4 -3.94 5.91 -27.08
CA HIS A 4 -3.45 6.38 -25.79
C HIS A 4 -4.16 7.68 -25.37
N ASN A 5 -5.22 7.54 -24.59
CA ASN A 5 -5.94 8.63 -23.93
C ASN A 5 -5.16 9.06 -22.65
N THR A 6 -3.94 9.56 -22.83
CA THR A 6 -2.95 9.86 -21.76
C THR A 6 -3.26 11.11 -20.92
N LYS A 7 -4.43 11.72 -21.12
CA LYS A 7 -4.97 12.82 -20.29
C LYS A 7 -6.40 12.53 -19.78
N LYS A 8 -6.75 11.27 -19.52
CA LYS A 8 -7.88 11.00 -18.60
C LYS A 8 -7.54 11.63 -17.25
N SER A 9 -8.15 12.77 -16.99
CA SER A 9 -8.02 13.60 -15.79
C SER A 9 -7.88 12.72 -14.54
N ASP A 10 -6.74 12.80 -13.86
CA ASP A 10 -6.47 12.08 -12.60
C ASP A 10 -7.52 12.38 -11.51
N VAL A 11 -8.39 13.36 -11.73
CA VAL A 11 -9.46 13.77 -10.81
C VAL A 11 -10.36 12.59 -10.43
N LEU A 12 -10.74 11.72 -11.37
CA LEU A 12 -11.63 10.61 -11.06
C LEU A 12 -10.92 9.55 -10.19
N GLU A 13 -9.70 9.17 -10.54
CA GLU A 13 -8.92 8.22 -9.75
C GLU A 13 -8.55 8.77 -8.38
N LYS A 14 -8.16 10.06 -8.30
CA LYS A 14 -7.92 10.75 -7.03
C LYS A 14 -9.18 10.76 -6.17
N PHE A 15 -10.35 11.04 -6.77
CA PHE A 15 -11.63 11.03 -6.05
C PHE A 15 -11.96 9.63 -5.51
N ARG A 16 -11.83 8.59 -6.34
CA ARG A 16 -12.08 7.20 -5.94
C ARG A 16 -11.17 6.79 -4.78
N ILE A 17 -9.86 7.02 -4.89
CA ILE A 17 -8.92 6.73 -3.80
C ILE A 17 -9.30 7.49 -2.53
N LYS A 18 -9.59 8.79 -2.63
CA LYS A 18 -10.02 9.60 -1.47
C LYS A 18 -11.31 9.12 -0.83
N ALA A 19 -12.27 8.64 -1.63
CA ALA A 19 -13.53 8.09 -1.11
C ALA A 19 -13.27 6.86 -0.22
N HIS A 20 -12.40 5.94 -0.66
CA HIS A 20 -12.00 4.79 0.15
C HIS A 20 -11.14 5.17 1.35
N LEU A 21 -10.26 6.18 1.23
CA LEU A 21 -9.43 6.64 2.34
C LEU A 21 -10.25 7.11 3.55
N ARG A 22 -11.43 7.71 3.33
CA ARG A 22 -12.32 8.16 4.41
C ARG A 22 -12.84 7.03 5.29
N SER A 23 -12.83 5.79 4.81
CA SER A 23 -13.17 4.63 5.63
C SER A 23 -12.08 4.32 6.67
N TYR A 24 -10.83 4.74 6.43
CA TYR A 24 -9.66 4.41 7.25
C TYR A 24 -9.06 5.62 7.99
N ILE A 25 -9.21 6.83 7.45
CA ILE A 25 -8.63 8.07 7.98
C ILE A 25 -9.77 9.05 8.25
N LYS A 26 -9.77 9.67 9.42
CA LYS A 26 -10.72 10.73 9.79
C LYS A 26 -10.52 11.93 8.88
N ASP A 27 -11.61 12.65 8.60
CA ASP A 27 -11.49 13.92 7.89
C ASP A 27 -10.88 14.99 8.82
N PRO A 28 -10.01 15.89 8.31
CA PRO A 28 -9.57 15.98 6.91
C PRO A 28 -8.41 15.00 6.57
N VAL A 29 -8.52 14.32 5.42
CA VAL A 29 -7.45 13.44 4.90
C VAL A 29 -6.30 14.28 4.32
N ILE A 30 -5.18 14.35 5.05
CA ILE A 30 -3.95 15.04 4.63
C ILE A 30 -2.89 14.01 4.24
N ILE A 31 -2.63 13.86 2.94
CA ILE A 31 -1.60 12.97 2.39
C ILE A 31 -0.81 13.76 1.35
N ASP A 32 0.51 13.53 1.29
CA ASP A 32 1.39 14.14 0.29
C ASP A 32 0.90 13.86 -1.15
N GLU A 33 0.91 14.91 -1.98
CA GLU A 33 0.39 14.81 -3.34
C GLU A 33 1.18 13.82 -4.20
N LYS A 34 2.49 13.67 -4.00
CA LYS A 34 3.30 12.70 -4.76
C LYS A 34 2.91 11.27 -4.41
N LEU A 35 2.63 11.00 -3.14
CA LEU A 35 2.18 9.69 -2.69
C LEU A 35 0.79 9.35 -3.27
N LEU A 36 -0.13 10.34 -3.28
CA LEU A 36 -1.43 10.20 -3.91
C LEU A 36 -1.32 9.96 -5.43
N LEU A 37 -0.45 10.70 -6.12
CA LEU A 37 -0.19 10.51 -7.55
C LEU A 37 0.43 9.14 -7.85
N ALA A 38 1.32 8.64 -6.99
CA ALA A 38 1.87 7.30 -7.13
C ALA A 38 0.77 6.22 -6.99
N ALA A 39 -0.17 6.42 -6.07
CA ALA A 39 -1.33 5.53 -5.92
C ALA A 39 -2.26 5.56 -7.15
N VAL A 40 -2.54 6.75 -7.70
CA VAL A 40 -3.30 6.91 -8.96
C VAL A 40 -2.60 6.19 -10.11
N TYR A 41 -1.28 6.35 -10.23
CA TYR A 41 -0.50 5.69 -11.27
C TYR A 41 -0.52 4.16 -11.14
N LYS A 42 -0.44 3.64 -9.91
CA LYS A 42 -0.61 2.20 -9.64
C LYS A 42 -2.02 1.73 -10.03
N LEU A 43 -3.06 2.48 -9.66
CA LEU A 43 -4.45 2.15 -9.99
C LEU A 43 -4.68 2.07 -11.51
N LYS A 44 -4.15 3.02 -12.27
CA LYS A 44 -4.27 3.05 -13.73
C LYS A 44 -3.58 1.88 -14.45
N LYS A 45 -2.62 1.23 -13.79
CA LYS A 45 -1.91 0.06 -14.33
C LYS A 45 -2.60 -1.26 -14.05
N LEU A 46 -3.53 -1.30 -13.09
CA LEU A 46 -4.22 -2.52 -12.73
C LEU A 46 -5.42 -2.75 -13.66
N PRO A 47 -5.66 -4.00 -14.08
CA PRO A 47 -6.87 -4.32 -14.81
C PRO A 47 -8.07 -4.21 -13.86
N TYR A 48 -9.14 -3.56 -14.32
CA TYR A 48 -10.44 -3.57 -13.64
C TYR A 48 -11.19 -4.83 -14.06
N GLU A 49 -10.72 -5.99 -13.59
CA GLU A 49 -11.39 -7.28 -13.78
C GLU A 49 -12.69 -7.34 -12.95
N ASP A 50 -13.00 -8.51 -12.36
CA ASP A 50 -14.25 -8.75 -11.61
C ASP A 50 -14.39 -7.90 -10.33
N ASN A 51 -13.33 -7.22 -9.86
CA ASN A 51 -13.35 -6.39 -8.66
C ASN A 51 -12.64 -5.05 -8.88
N ASP A 52 -13.14 -3.98 -8.25
CA ASP A 52 -12.51 -2.66 -8.28
C ASP A 52 -11.21 -2.66 -7.44
N PRO A 53 -10.02 -2.51 -8.07
CA PRO A 53 -8.76 -2.52 -7.34
C PRO A 53 -8.53 -1.25 -6.50
N THR A 54 -9.42 -0.26 -6.57
CA THR A 54 -9.31 1.01 -5.84
C THR A 54 -9.16 0.80 -4.34
N ASP A 55 -9.95 -0.10 -3.74
CA ASP A 55 -9.89 -0.35 -2.30
C ASP A 55 -8.53 -0.92 -1.87
N THR A 56 -7.99 -1.87 -2.66
CA THR A 56 -6.65 -2.43 -2.42
C THR A 56 -5.56 -1.35 -2.52
N ILE A 57 -5.68 -0.43 -3.49
CA ILE A 57 -4.75 0.69 -3.62
C ILE A 57 -4.88 1.65 -2.45
N ALA A 58 -6.10 1.96 -2.02
CA ALA A 58 -6.35 2.82 -0.87
C ALA A 58 -5.78 2.23 0.43
N ILE A 59 -6.01 0.94 0.68
CA ILE A 59 -5.43 0.21 1.83
C ILE A 59 -3.91 0.34 1.86
N LYS A 60 -3.24 0.07 0.72
CA LYS A 60 -1.77 0.19 0.63
C LYS A 60 -1.32 1.62 0.89
N LEU A 61 -2.03 2.60 0.33
CA LEU A 61 -1.73 4.01 0.54
C LEU A 61 -1.87 4.41 2.02
N VAL A 62 -2.86 3.88 2.76
CA VAL A 62 -3.00 4.14 4.20
C VAL A 62 -1.80 3.60 4.97
N VAL A 63 -1.38 2.37 4.69
CA VAL A 63 -0.22 1.76 5.37
C VAL A 63 1.06 2.53 5.06
N ASP A 64 1.33 2.80 3.77
CA ASP A 64 2.51 3.55 3.34
C ASP A 64 2.54 4.94 4.00
N ALA A 65 1.40 5.64 4.00
CA ALA A 65 1.33 6.98 4.55
C ALA A 65 1.48 7.02 6.09
N TYR A 66 0.95 6.02 6.79
CA TYR A 66 1.16 5.84 8.23
C TYR A 66 2.64 5.59 8.55
N CYS A 67 3.29 4.69 7.82
CA CYS A 67 4.71 4.35 8.00
C CYS A 67 5.64 5.53 7.74
N LEU A 68 5.25 6.42 6.82
CA LEU A 68 5.97 7.66 6.52
C LEU A 68 5.66 8.80 7.52
N GLY A 69 4.72 8.59 8.45
CA GLY A 69 4.38 9.54 9.51
C GLY A 69 3.45 10.67 9.07
N TYR A 70 2.72 10.54 7.96
CA TYR A 70 1.78 11.57 7.50
C TYR A 70 0.56 11.71 8.40
N PHE A 71 0.22 10.67 9.14
CA PHE A 71 -0.85 10.68 10.14
C PHE A 71 -0.54 9.67 11.24
N ARG A 72 -1.21 9.84 12.38
CA ARG A 72 -1.02 9.07 13.62
C ARG A 72 -2.26 8.24 13.95
N ASP A 73 -2.16 7.40 14.97
CA ASP A 73 -3.29 6.57 15.44
C ASP A 73 -4.54 7.42 15.77
N GLU A 74 -4.34 8.66 16.23
CA GLU A 74 -5.42 9.62 16.52
C GLU A 74 -6.19 10.08 15.28
N ASP A 75 -5.54 10.07 14.11
CA ASP A 75 -6.12 10.47 12.83
C ASP A 75 -6.85 9.31 12.13
N LEU A 76 -6.69 8.08 12.62
CA LEU A 76 -7.31 6.89 12.04
C LEU A 76 -8.73 6.66 12.57
N THR A 77 -9.59 6.12 11.70
CA THR A 77 -10.86 5.51 12.15
C THR A 77 -10.58 4.18 12.87
N GLU A 78 -11.59 3.59 13.51
CA GLU A 78 -11.45 2.25 14.10
C GLU A 78 -11.02 1.21 13.06
N ALA A 79 -11.60 1.27 11.86
CA ALA A 79 -11.21 0.41 10.74
C ALA A 79 -9.75 0.66 10.30
N GLY A 80 -9.30 1.92 10.25
CA GLY A 80 -7.91 2.26 9.97
C GLY A 80 -6.95 1.74 11.04
N CYS A 81 -7.30 1.85 12.31
CA CYS A 81 -6.53 1.28 13.42
C CYS A 81 -6.39 -0.24 13.29
N HIS A 82 -7.47 -0.94 12.95
CA HIS A 82 -7.42 -2.38 12.68
C HIS A 82 -6.51 -2.66 11.49
N LEU A 83 -6.68 -1.95 10.37
CA LEU A 83 -5.86 -2.09 9.17
C LEU A 83 -4.36 -2.00 9.47
N ILE A 84 -3.93 -0.96 10.18
CA ILE A 84 -2.51 -0.76 10.51
C ILE A 84 -2.01 -1.86 11.46
N ARG A 85 -2.81 -2.27 12.45
CA ARG A 85 -2.44 -3.37 13.35
C ARG A 85 -2.25 -4.67 12.57
N TYR A 86 -3.19 -5.05 11.71
CA TYR A 86 -3.08 -6.24 10.86
C TYR A 86 -1.91 -6.15 9.85
N GLY A 87 -1.68 -4.96 9.26
CA GLY A 87 -0.55 -4.72 8.37
C GLY A 87 0.81 -4.88 9.04
N LYS A 88 0.97 -4.37 10.28
CA LYS A 88 2.20 -4.56 11.09
C LYS A 88 2.49 -6.04 11.38
N TYR A 89 1.47 -6.88 11.57
CA TYR A 89 1.67 -8.32 11.76
C TYR A 89 2.12 -9.04 10.48
N HIS A 90 1.71 -8.58 9.30
CA HIS A 90 2.13 -9.19 8.03
C HIS A 90 3.58 -8.85 7.66
N ASP A 91 4.03 -7.61 7.88
CA ASP A 91 5.41 -7.21 7.52
C ASP A 91 6.46 -7.84 8.44
N HIS A 92 6.11 -8.09 9.72
CA HIS A 92 6.95 -8.91 10.61
C HIS A 92 7.08 -10.37 10.17
N HIS A 93 6.07 -10.90 9.46
CA HIS A 93 6.13 -12.26 8.93
C HIS A 93 6.86 -12.34 7.60
N GLN A 94 6.81 -11.27 6.79
CA GLN A 94 7.52 -11.17 5.52
C GLN A 94 9.02 -10.94 5.75
N GLN A 95 9.40 -10.05 6.67
CA GLN A 95 10.80 -9.88 7.10
C GLN A 95 11.39 -11.13 7.76
N ARG A 96 10.57 -11.94 8.46
CA ARG A 96 11.04 -13.23 9.01
C ARG A 96 11.26 -14.30 7.92
N LYS A 97 10.48 -14.30 6.84
CA LYS A 97 10.68 -15.22 5.72
C LYS A 97 11.90 -14.85 4.88
N ASP A 98 12.17 -13.55 4.68
CA ASP A 98 13.35 -13.10 3.95
C ASP A 98 14.65 -13.32 4.74
N ARG A 99 14.63 -13.18 6.08
CA ARG A 99 15.79 -13.56 6.91
C ARG A 99 16.00 -15.07 6.99
N ALA A 100 14.93 -15.86 7.13
CA ALA A 100 15.06 -17.32 7.16
C ALA A 100 15.61 -17.91 5.84
N HIS A 101 15.35 -17.28 4.70
CA HIS A 101 15.96 -17.68 3.43
C HIS A 101 17.42 -17.22 3.27
N HIS A 102 17.83 -16.14 3.93
CA HIS A 102 19.22 -15.67 3.89
C HIS A 102 20.13 -16.48 4.83
N ASP A 103 19.64 -16.87 6.00
CA ASP A 103 20.41 -17.66 6.97
C ASP A 103 20.63 -19.12 6.51
N ASN A 104 19.70 -19.71 5.75
CA ASN A 104 19.89 -21.05 5.18
C ASN A 104 20.90 -21.11 4.02
N LEU A 105 21.20 -19.99 3.35
CA LEU A 105 22.21 -19.93 2.29
C LEU A 105 23.64 -19.74 2.83
N LEU A 106 23.78 -19.23 4.06
CA LEU A 106 25.08 -19.07 4.72
C LEU A 106 25.52 -20.36 5.45
N ILE A 107 24.58 -21.18 5.92
CA ILE A 107 24.91 -22.45 6.60
C ILE A 107 25.34 -23.54 5.60
N GLU A 108 24.78 -23.61 4.39
CA GLU A 108 25.22 -24.60 3.38
C GLU A 108 26.61 -24.30 2.78
N ARG A 109 27.10 -23.05 2.85
CA ARG A 109 28.45 -22.71 2.36
C ARG A 109 29.58 -23.02 3.34
N CYS A 110 29.29 -23.18 4.63
CA CYS A 110 30.31 -23.51 5.63
C CYS A 110 30.55 -25.01 5.81
N LEU A 111 29.67 -25.89 5.32
CA LEU A 111 29.82 -27.36 5.45
C LEU A 111 30.47 -28.05 4.24
N LYS A 112 31.00 -27.29 3.27
CA LYS A 112 31.74 -27.83 2.10
C LYS A 112 33.23 -27.46 2.07
N ILE A 113 33.79 -27.00 3.19
CA ILE A 113 35.24 -26.75 3.34
C ILE A 113 35.77 -27.48 4.58
N THR A 114 35.57 -28.79 4.61
CA THR A 114 36.35 -29.72 5.45
C THR A 114 36.55 -31.00 4.65
#